data_AF-A0A377M234-F1
#
_entry.id   AF-A0A377M234-F1
#
_cell.length_a   1.000
_cell.length_b   1.000
_cell.length_c   1.000
_cell.angle_alpha   90.00
_cell.angle_beta   90.00
_cell.angle_gamma   90.00
#
_symmetry.space_group_name_H-M   'P 1'
#
loop_
_entity.id
_entity.type
_entity.pdbx_description
1 polymer ?
#
loop_
_entity_poly.entity_id
_entity_poly.type
_entity_poly.pdbx_seq_one_letter_code
_entity_poly.pdbx_strand_id
1 'polypeptide(L)' 'MTQLMQLTDVAETGRLEPVTAAIRAGEILHLVGRTGQGRVRCWRAWRG' A
#
# COMPACT_ATOMS: atom_id res chain seq x y z
N MET A 1 -10.76 -6.19 17.38
CA MET A 1 -10.48 -5.48 16.11
C MET A 1 -10.02 -6.50 15.09
N THR A 2 -10.52 -6.43 13.85
CA THR A 2 -10.27 -7.43 12.81
C THR A 2 -9.34 -6.86 11.74
N GLN A 3 -8.31 -7.62 11.34
CA GLN A 3 -7.44 -7.25 10.23
C GLN A 3 -8.20 -7.39 8.91
N LEU A 4 -8.26 -6.30 8.13
CA LEU A 4 -8.99 -6.26 6.87
C LEU A 4 -8.07 -6.64 5.69
N MET A 5 -6.81 -6.20 5.74
CA MET A 5 -5.84 -6.46 4.68
C MET A 5 -4.42 -6.51 5.25
N GLN A 6 -3.60 -7.38 4.67
CA GLN A 6 -2.16 -7.46 4.93
C GLN A 6 -1.43 -7.49 3.59
N LEU A 7 -0.38 -6.68 3.50
CA LEU A 7 0.49 -6.61 2.36
C LEU A 7 1.89 -6.92 2.83
N THR A 8 2.58 -7.77 2.09
CA THR A 8 3.93 -8.22 2.40
C THR A 8 4.75 -8.07 1.14
N ASP A 9 5.78 -7.23 1.21
CA ASP A 9 6.75 -6.98 0.14
C ASP A 9 6.12 -6.63 -1.21
N VAL A 10 5.05 -5.82 -1.19
CA VAL A 10 4.44 -5.34 -2.43
C VAL A 10 5.36 -4.32 -3.08
N ALA A 11 5.99 -4.73 -4.18
CA ALA A 11 6.97 -3.94 -4.93
C ALA A 11 6.61 -3.88 -6.41
N GLU A 12 7.04 -2.80 -7.08
CA GLU A 12 7.00 -2.70 -8.54
C GLU A 12 8.31 -2.06 -9.04
N THR A 13 9.04 -2.81 -9.87
CA THR A 13 10.38 -2.44 -10.35
C THR A 13 10.44 -1.00 -10.89
N GLY A 14 11.35 -0.21 -10.31
CA GLY A 14 11.64 1.16 -10.74
C GLY A 14 10.60 2.21 -10.35
N ARG A 15 9.56 1.84 -9.57
CA ARG A 15 8.47 2.77 -9.20
C ARG A 15 7.95 2.64 -7.78
N LEU A 16 8.04 1.46 -7.19
CA LEU A 16 7.59 1.18 -5.82
C LEU A 16 8.59 0.23 -5.14
N GLU A 17 9.31 0.75 -4.16
CA GLU A 17 10.09 -0.08 -3.23
C GLU A 17 9.16 -0.99 -2.42
N PRO A 18 9.66 -2.12 -1.87
CA PRO A 18 8.83 -3.06 -1.13
C PRO A 18 8.06 -2.40 0.01
N VAL A 19 6.72 -2.49 -0.04
CA VAL A 19 5.83 -1.98 1.00
C VAL A 19 5.17 -3.15 1.73
N THR A 20 5.34 -3.14 3.05
CA THR A 20 4.67 -4.07 3.97
C THR A 20 3.79 -3.26 4.92
N ALA A 21 2.48 -3.58 4.96
CA ALA A 21 1.50 -2.84 5.75
C ALA A 21 0.32 -3.73 6.17
N ALA A 22 -0.17 -3.49 7.39
CA ALA A 22 -1.38 -4.09 7.94
C ALA A 22 -2.47 -3.02 8.03
N ILE A 23 -3.69 -3.34 7.59
CA ILE A 23 -4.85 -2.44 7.62
C ILE A 23 -5.95 -3.10 8.43
N ARG A 24 -6.46 -2.42 9.46
CA ARG A 24 -7.57 -2.94 10.27
C ARG A 24 -8.90 -2.34 9.84
N ALA A 25 -9.97 -3.09 10.09
CA ALA A 25 -11.32 -2.63 9.80
C ALA A 25 -11.64 -1.38 10.64
N GLY A 26 -12.13 -0.32 9.98
CA GLY A 26 -12.49 0.96 10.60
C GLY A 26 -11.36 1.99 10.68
N GLU A 27 -10.14 1.65 10.25
CA GLU A 27 -9.03 2.62 10.16
C GLU A 27 -9.04 3.37 8.82
N ILE A 28 -8.65 4.65 8.83
CA ILE A 28 -8.41 5.43 7.62
C ILE A 28 -6.91 5.44 7.35
N LEU A 29 -6.53 4.98 6.16
CA LEU A 29 -5.14 4.95 5.71
C LEU A 29 -4.86 6.06 4.69
N HIS A 30 -3.79 6.81 4.91
CA HIS A 30 -3.36 7.89 4.02
C HIS A 30 -1.98 7.61 3.43
N LEU A 31 -1.90 7.50 2.10
CA LEU A 31 -0.62 7.37 1.39
C LEU A 31 -0.08 8.75 1.00
N VAL A 32 1.00 9.17 1.67
CA VAL A 32 1.66 10.47 1.44
C VAL A 32 3.02 10.28 0.76
N GLY A 33 3.34 11.16 -0.19
CA GLY A 33 4.62 11.13 -0.91
C GLY A 33 4.64 12.10 -2.09
N ARG A 34 5.83 12.46 -2.58
CA ARG A 34 6.01 13.20 -3.83
C ARG A 34 5.37 12.47 -5.01
N THR A 35 4.89 13.24 -5.99
CA THR A 35 4.41 12.72 -7.28
C THR A 35 5.46 11.82 -7.92
N GLY A 36 5.08 10.62 -8.35
CA GLY A 36 5.98 9.64 -8.99
C GLY A 36 6.48 8.50 -8.10
N GLN A 37 6.40 8.59 -6.76
CA GLN A 37 6.84 7.53 -5.82
C GLN A 37 5.83 6.38 -5.66
N GLY A 38 5.18 5.97 -6.74
CA GLY A 38 4.40 4.72 -6.73
C GLY A 38 3.11 4.69 -5.91
N ARG A 39 2.65 5.77 -5.25
CA ARG A 39 1.41 5.74 -4.42
C ARG A 39 0.17 5.19 -5.13
N VAL A 40 -0.08 5.63 -6.36
CA VAL A 40 -1.22 5.14 -7.18
C VAL A 40 -1.02 3.68 -7.56
N ARG A 41 0.22 3.23 -7.72
CA ARG A 41 0.55 1.84 -8.03
C ARG A 41 0.42 0.93 -6.81
N CYS A 42 0.85 1.41 -5.65
CA CYS A 42 0.62 0.78 -4.36
C CYS A 42 -0.90 0.54 -4.17
N TRP A 43 -1.72 1.57 -4.38
CA TRP A 43 -3.19 1.43 -4.39
C TRP A 43 -3.72 0.42 -5.42
N ARG A 44 -3.08 0.30 -6.59
CA ARG A 44 -3.51 -0.63 -7.63
C ARG A 44 -3.13 -2.07 -7.28
N ALA A 45 -1.91 -2.30 -6.81
CA ALA A 45 -1.44 -3.58 -6.30
C ALA A 45 -2.25 -4.06 -5.08
N TRP A 46 -2.73 -3.12 -4.25
CA TRP A 46 -3.60 -3.43 -3.12
C TRP A 46 -5.01 -3.81 -3.55
N ARG A 47 -5.48 -3.35 -4.72
CA ARG A 47 -6.84 -3.62 -5.18
C ARG A 47 -6.99 -4.98 -5.87
N GLY A 48 -5.89 -5.59 -6.34
CA GLY A 48 -5.91 -6.72 -7.27
C GLY A 48 -6.09 -6.25 -8.71
#